data_AF-R4KAQ3-F1
#
_entry.id   AF-R4KAQ3-F1
#
_cell.length_a   1.000
_cell.length_b   1.000
_cell.length_c   1.000
_cell.angle_alpha   90.00
_cell.angle_beta   90.00
_cell.angle_gamma   90.00
#
_symmetry.space_group_name_H-M   'P 1'
#
loop_
_entity.id
_entity.type
_entity.pdbx_description
1 polymer ?
#
loop_
_entity_poly.entity_id
_entity_poly.type
_entity_poly.pdbx_seq_one_letter_code
_entity_poly.pdbx_strand_id
1 'polypeptide(L)'
;MKRWSKQWLTPSATRNYSAGNALREPAGKTLDFILSLDDSSSFKKKLLSLKVFSEEQDKKEKNMKSMGTGFYHDTISFINRAIISIENGESPKIRKI
;
A
#
# COMPACT_ATOMS: atom_id res chain seq x y z
N MET A 1 21.28 5.66 -38.30
CA MET A 1 20.68 6.53 -37.26
C MET A 1 20.34 5.68 -36.03
N LYS A 2 20.97 5.94 -34.87
CA LYS A 2 20.92 5.09 -33.66
C LYS A 2 19.51 5.06 -33.05
N ARG A 3 18.98 3.87 -32.74
CA ARG A 3 17.66 3.59 -32.11
C ARG A 3 17.43 4.24 -30.72
N TRP A 4 18.46 4.86 -30.15
CA TRP A 4 18.46 5.38 -28.78
C TRP A 4 17.74 6.72 -28.62
N SER A 5 17.57 7.50 -29.69
CA SER A 5 16.95 8.83 -29.59
C SER A 5 15.42 8.83 -29.54
N LYS A 6 14.76 7.70 -29.84
CA LYS A 6 13.28 7.59 -29.82
C LYS A 6 12.73 7.03 -28.51
N GLN A 7 13.59 6.61 -27.58
CA GLN A 7 13.18 5.93 -26.35
C GLN A 7 12.44 6.87 -25.38
N TRP A 8 12.66 8.18 -25.45
CA TRP A 8 11.93 9.19 -24.66
C TRP A 8 10.59 9.60 -25.28
N LEU A 9 10.32 9.21 -26.53
CA LEU A 9 9.10 9.54 -27.28
C LEU A 9 8.11 8.36 -27.34
N THR A 10 8.49 7.18 -26.84
CA THR A 10 7.55 6.07 -26.74
C THR A 10 6.54 6.35 -25.62
N PRO A 11 5.23 6.07 -25.83
CA PRO A 11 4.20 6.24 -24.79
C PRO A 11 4.52 5.54 -23.46
N SER A 12 5.37 4.50 -23.48
CA SER A 12 5.88 3.83 -22.30
C SER A 12 6.87 4.65 -21.46
N ALA A 13 7.59 5.60 -22.08
CA ALA A 13 8.53 6.50 -21.40
C ALA A 13 7.87 7.79 -20.91
N THR A 14 6.82 8.27 -21.58
CA THR A 14 5.94 9.36 -21.13
C THR A 14 4.77 8.89 -20.27
N ARG A 15 4.62 7.58 -20.06
CA ARG A 15 3.82 7.03 -18.95
C ARG A 15 4.49 7.43 -17.65
N ASN A 16 4.25 8.68 -17.22
CA ASN A 16 4.15 9.01 -15.81
C ASN A 16 3.34 7.88 -15.19
N TYR A 17 4.00 7.02 -14.42
CA TYR A 17 3.51 5.75 -13.91
C TYR A 17 2.04 5.88 -13.50
N SER A 18 1.11 5.47 -14.38
CA SER A 18 -0.33 5.62 -14.12
C SER A 18 -0.74 4.84 -12.88
N ALA A 19 0.00 3.77 -12.58
CA ALA A 19 -0.07 3.02 -11.35
C ALA A 19 0.30 3.86 -10.10
N GLY A 20 1.34 4.68 -10.16
CA GLY A 20 1.77 5.51 -9.01
C GLY A 20 0.74 6.59 -8.65
N ASN A 21 0.08 7.19 -9.65
CA ASN A 21 -1.00 8.14 -9.41
C ASN A 21 -2.25 7.48 -8.83
N ALA A 22 -2.57 6.25 -9.26
CA ALA A 22 -3.70 5.50 -8.71
C ALA A 22 -3.49 5.14 -7.22
N LEU A 23 -2.24 4.91 -6.81
CA LEU A 23 -1.87 4.59 -5.42
C LEU A 23 -1.87 5.81 -4.49
N ARG A 24 -1.89 7.04 -5.02
CA ARG A 24 -1.75 8.26 -4.22
C ARG A 24 -2.92 8.47 -3.27
N GLU A 25 -4.15 8.28 -3.75
CA GLU A 25 -5.35 8.43 -2.93
C GLU A 25 -5.46 7.37 -1.81
N PRO A 26 -5.31 6.05 -2.08
CA PRO A 26 -5.36 5.06 -1.02
C PRO A 26 -4.18 5.18 -0.04
N ALA A 27 -2.98 5.56 -0.50
CA ALA A 27 -1.87 5.85 0.39
C ALA A 27 -2.14 7.05 1.32
N GLY A 28 -2.77 8.11 0.80
CA GLY A 28 -3.20 9.25 1.60
C GLY A 28 -4.19 8.86 2.70
N LYS A 29 -5.25 8.12 2.34
CA LYS A 29 -6.25 7.63 3.31
C LYS A 29 -5.63 6.78 4.42
N THR A 30 -4.68 5.92 4.07
CA THR A 30 -3.97 5.09 5.04
C THR A 30 -3.07 5.93 5.95
N LEU A 31 -2.38 6.93 5.40
CA LEU A 31 -1.55 7.84 6.20
C LEU A 31 -2.40 8.63 7.19
N ASP A 32 -3.52 9.20 6.74
CA ASP A 32 -4.45 9.94 7.59
C ASP A 32 -4.99 9.06 8.73
N PHE A 33 -5.31 7.80 8.43
CA PHE A 33 -5.72 6.84 9.45
C PHE A 33 -4.60 6.56 10.46
N ILE A 34 -3.35 6.34 9.99
CA ILE A 34 -2.20 6.13 10.88
C ILE A 34 -1.98 7.34 11.79
N LEU A 35 -2.08 8.56 11.26
CA LEU A 35 -1.96 9.80 12.04
C LEU A 35 -3.09 9.98 13.05
N SER A 36 -4.26 9.41 12.78
CA SER A 36 -5.40 9.45 13.72
C SER A 36 -5.30 8.46 14.88
N LEU A 37 -4.36 7.50 14.82
CA LEU A 37 -4.18 6.53 15.89
C LEU A 37 -3.49 7.16 17.10
N ASP A 38 -4.02 6.87 18.29
CA ASP A 38 -3.42 7.31 19.56
C ASP A 38 -2.03 6.70 19.74
N ASP A 39 -1.06 7.57 20.03
CA ASP A 39 0.33 7.21 20.16
C ASP A 39 0.61 6.29 21.35
N SER A 40 -0.23 6.36 22.39
CA SER A 40 -0.13 5.55 23.61
C SER A 40 -0.41 4.06 23.41
N SER A 41 -1.03 3.69 22.27
CA SER A 41 -1.46 2.31 22.02
C SER A 41 -0.31 1.38 21.63
N SER A 42 -0.37 0.13 22.09
CA SER A 42 0.62 -0.91 21.73
C SER A 42 0.69 -1.11 20.21
N PHE A 43 1.90 -1.31 19.69
CA PHE A 43 2.14 -1.54 18.26
C PHE A 43 1.27 -2.67 17.68
N LYS A 44 1.02 -3.75 18.44
CA LYS A 44 0.13 -4.84 18.01
C LYS A 44 -1.31 -4.37 17.84
N LYS A 45 -1.80 -3.50 18.73
CA LYS A 45 -3.14 -2.90 18.62
C LYS A 45 -3.24 -1.97 17.41
N LYS A 46 -2.21 -1.14 17.17
CA LYS A 46 -2.14 -0.27 15.98
C LYS A 46 -2.20 -1.09 14.69
N LEU A 47 -1.45 -2.21 14.60
CA LEU A 47 -1.48 -3.10 13.45
C LEU A 47 -2.84 -3.77 13.23
N LEU A 48 -3.52 -4.20 14.30
CA LEU A 48 -4.86 -4.77 14.21
C LEU A 48 -5.89 -3.73 13.73
N SER A 49 -5.84 -2.52 14.26
CA SER A 49 -6.71 -1.42 13.79
C SER A 49 -6.45 -1.09 12.32
N LEU A 50 -5.19 -1.05 11.90
CA LEU A 50 -4.81 -0.81 10.50
C LEU A 50 -5.26 -1.95 9.57
N LYS A 51 -5.23 -3.19 10.04
CA LYS A 51 -5.74 -4.35 9.31
C LYS A 51 -7.24 -4.22 9.06
N VAL A 52 -8.02 -3.94 10.11
CA VAL A 52 -9.48 -3.78 9.99
C VAL A 52 -9.82 -2.66 9.01
N PHE A 53 -9.16 -1.50 9.15
CA PHE A 53 -9.32 -0.39 8.21
C PHE A 53 -9.03 -0.81 6.76
N SER A 54 -7.91 -1.51 6.53
CA SER A 54 -7.51 -1.95 5.19
C SER A 54 -8.49 -2.97 4.60
N GLU A 55 -9.02 -3.89 5.41
CA GLU A 55 -10.04 -4.86 4.98
C GLU A 55 -11.36 -4.18 4.59
N GLU A 56 -11.78 -3.15 5.32
CA GLU A 56 -12.96 -2.35 4.98
C GLU A 56 -12.78 -1.60 3.66
N GLN A 57 -11.62 -1.00 3.45
CA GLN A 57 -11.33 -0.28 2.21
C GLN A 57 -11.17 -1.23 1.02
N ASP A 58 -10.54 -2.39 1.19
CA ASP A 58 -10.45 -3.43 0.16
C ASP A 58 -11.84 -3.93 -0.27
N LYS A 59 -12.76 -4.12 0.69
CA LYS A 59 -14.17 -4.44 0.39
C LYS A 59 -14.88 -3.32 -0.37
N LYS A 60 -14.66 -2.06 0.00
CA LYS A 60 -15.23 -0.90 -0.70
C LYS A 60 -14.70 -0.79 -2.13
N GLU A 61 -13.40 -0.98 -2.34
CA GLU A 61 -12.79 -1.00 -3.67
C GLU A 61 -13.34 -2.14 -4.53
N LYS A 62 -13.51 -3.35 -3.97
CA LYS A 62 -14.11 -4.48 -4.70
C LYS A 62 -15.57 -4.27 -5.08
N ASN A 63 -16.33 -3.55 -4.25
CA ASN A 63 -17.72 -3.22 -4.53
C ASN A 63 -17.85 -2.10 -5.57
N MET A 64 -16.85 -1.21 -5.68
CA MET A 64 -16.75 -0.28 -6.79
C MET A 64 -16.31 -1.06 -8.03
N LYS A 65 -17.16 -1.10 -9.07
CA LYS A 65 -16.90 -1.81 -10.34
C LYS A 65 -15.67 -1.31 -11.13
N SER A 66 -14.84 -0.44 -10.56
CA SER A 66 -13.56 -0.02 -11.10
C SER A 66 -12.49 -1.09 -10.84
N MET A 67 -11.52 -1.25 -11.74
CA MET A 67 -10.29 -1.98 -11.41
C MET A 67 -9.63 -1.29 -10.21
N GLY A 68 -9.72 -1.91 -9.03
CA GLY A 68 -9.06 -1.47 -7.81
C GLY A 68 -7.55 -1.46 -7.98
N THR A 69 -6.85 -0.75 -7.10
CA THR A 69 -5.39 -0.60 -7.18
C THR A 69 -4.63 -1.78 -6.61
N GLY A 70 -5.32 -2.66 -5.86
CA GLY A 70 -4.70 -3.77 -5.13
C GLY A 70 -3.95 -3.31 -3.87
N PHE A 71 -3.90 -2.01 -3.60
CA PHE A 71 -3.10 -1.43 -2.52
C PHE A 71 -3.47 -1.97 -1.14
N TYR A 72 -4.77 -2.00 -0.82
CA TYR A 72 -5.22 -2.48 0.49
C TYR A 72 -4.99 -3.98 0.65
N HIS A 73 -5.15 -4.76 -0.42
CA HIS A 73 -4.83 -6.19 -0.41
C HIS A 73 -3.35 -6.46 -0.10
N ASP A 74 -2.44 -5.72 -0.74
CA ASP A 74 -1.00 -5.81 -0.49
C ASP A 74 -0.65 -5.37 0.94
N THR A 75 -1.31 -4.30 1.41
CA THR A 75 -1.16 -3.78 2.77
C THR A 75 -1.60 -4.80 3.82
N ILE A 76 -2.75 -5.45 3.64
CA ILE A 76 -3.23 -6.53 4.53
C ILE A 76 -2.23 -7.67 4.58
N SER A 77 -1.70 -8.08 3.42
CA SER A 77 -0.70 -9.14 3.34
C SER A 77 0.59 -8.78 4.10
N PHE A 78 1.02 -7.52 4.00
CA PHE A 78 2.16 -7.02 4.76
C PHE A 78 1.89 -7.01 6.27
N ILE A 79 0.74 -6.50 6.70
CA ILE A 79 0.36 -6.44 8.11
C ILE A 79 0.27 -7.84 8.72
N ASN A 80 -0.33 -8.81 8.02
CA ASN A 80 -0.40 -10.19 8.50
C ASN A 80 0.99 -10.79 8.72
N ARG A 81 1.93 -10.56 7.80
CA ARG A 81 3.33 -10.99 7.97
C ARG A 81 3.99 -10.30 9.16
N ALA A 82 3.76 -9.01 9.34
CA ALA A 82 4.30 -8.26 10.47
C ALA A 82 3.76 -8.77 11.82
N ILE A 83 2.47 -9.10 11.90
CA ILE A 83 1.85 -9.69 13.09
C ILE A 83 2.51 -11.05 13.41
N ILE A 84 2.66 -11.92 12.41
CA ILE A 84 3.31 -13.23 12.58
C ILE A 84 4.76 -13.07 13.05
N SER A 85 5.53 -12.14 12.47
CA SER A 85 6.90 -11.87 12.92
C SER A 85 6.95 -11.45 14.39
N ILE A 86 6.05 -10.55 14.83
CA ILE A 86 5.97 -10.12 16.24
C ILE A 86 5.62 -11.30 17.15
N GLU A 87 4.69 -12.17 16.75
CA GLU A 87 4.29 -13.34 17.53
C GLU A 87 5.43 -14.37 17.67
N ASN A 88 6.30 -14.46 16.67
CA ASN A 88 7.51 -15.28 16.71
C ASN A 88 8.68 -14.61 17.45
N GLY A 89 8.51 -13.39 17.97
CA GLY A 89 9.57 -12.61 18.62
C GLY A 89 10.61 -12.03 17.64
N GLU A 90 10.32 -12.05 16.35
CA GLU A 90 11.20 -11.50 15.30
C GLU A 90 10.83 -10.05 14.99
N SER A 91 11.84 -9.21 14.75
CA SER A 91 11.61 -7.86 14.21
C SER A 91 11.01 -7.95 12.81
N PRO A 92 9.90 -7.25 12.50
CA PRO A 92 9.29 -7.28 11.18
C PRO A 92 10.30 -6.78 10.12
N LYS A 93 10.55 -7.62 9.11
CA LYS A 93 11.50 -7.29 8.04
C LYS A 93 10.89 -6.23 7.12
N ILE A 94 11.39 -4.99 7.22
CA ILE A 94 11.17 -3.96 6.22
C ILE A 94 12.03 -4.35 5.00
N ARG A 95 11.39 -4.75 3.88
CA ARG A 95 12.13 -4.92 2.63
C ARG A 95 12.68 -3.55 2.23
N LYS A 96 14.01 -3.37 2.29
CA LYS A 96 14.68 -2.22 1.69
C LYS A 96 14.43 -2.28 0.18
N ILE A 97 13.79 -1.23 -0.35
CA ILE A 97 13.61 -0.98 -1.79
C ILE A 97 14.87 -0.29 -2.29
#